data_AF-A0A7J0AS87-F1
#
_entry.id   AF-A0A7J0AS87-F1
#
_cell.length_a   1.000
_cell.length_b   1.000
_cell.length_c   1.000
_cell.angle_alpha   90.00
_cell.angle_beta   90.00
_cell.angle_gamma   90.00
#
_symmetry.space_group_name_H-M   'P 1'
#
loop_
_entity.id
_entity.type
_entity.pdbx_description
1 polymer ?
#
loop_
_entity_poly.entity_id
_entity_poly.type
_entity_poly.pdbx_seq_one_letter_code
_entity_poly.pdbx_strand_id
1 'polypeptide(L)' 'MVAKHELTWPVIYNTQRVPYDIYGFSGIPHHMLIDPDGVIVSRGESVAQIRARLQEIFGGEQ' A
#
# COMPACT_ATOMS: atom_id res chain seq x y z
N MET A 1 -15.39 -1.07 12.85
CA MET A 1 -14.75 -2.38 12.60
C MET A 1 -14.74 -2.63 11.10
N VAL A 2 -13.60 -3.04 10.54
CA VAL A 2 -13.40 -3.34 9.11
C VAL A 2 -14.41 -4.33 8.54
N ALA A 3 -15.04 -5.15 9.40
CA ALA A 3 -16.18 -6.01 9.04
C ALA A 3 -17.32 -5.28 8.29
N LYS A 4 -17.45 -3.95 8.41
CA LYS A 4 -18.45 -3.17 7.67
C LYS A 4 -18.12 -2.95 6.18
N HIS A 5 -16.90 -3.25 5.73
CA HIS A 5 -16.43 -2.91 4.39
C HIS A 5 -16.04 -4.13 3.54
N GLU A 6 -16.34 -5.36 4.00
CA GLU A 6 -16.14 -6.62 3.24
C GLU A 6 -14.79 -6.70 2.49
N LEU A 7 -13.71 -6.27 3.17
CA LEU A 7 -12.38 -6.34 2.58
C LEU A 7 -11.99 -7.81 2.38
N THR A 8 -11.72 -8.19 1.14
CA THR A 8 -11.37 -9.57 0.76
C THR A 8 -9.92 -9.94 1.05
N TRP A 9 -9.09 -8.95 1.40
CA TRP A 9 -7.66 -9.12 1.68
C TRP A 9 -7.35 -9.15 3.18
N PRO A 10 -6.23 -9.77 3.58
CA PRO A 10 -5.80 -9.80 4.98
C PRO A 10 -5.61 -8.40 5.55
N VAL A 11 -6.09 -8.18 6.77
CA VAL A 11 -5.90 -6.94 7.52
C VAL A 11 -5.23 -7.25 8.84
N ILE A 12 -4.15 -6.54 9.14
CA ILE A 12 -3.41 -6.67 10.39
C ILE A 12 -3.90 -5.58 11.36
N TYR A 13 -4.32 -5.98 12.55
CA TYR A 13 -4.83 -5.08 13.60
C TYR A 13 -3.84 -4.95 14.76
N ASN A 14 -3.98 -3.89 15.57
CA ASN A 14 -3.23 -3.68 16.81
C ASN A 14 -1.70 -3.70 16.65
N THR A 15 -1.20 -3.21 15.51
CA THR A 15 0.24 -3.15 15.19
C THR A 15 1.01 -2.07 15.94
N GLN A 16 0.31 -1.27 16.77
CA GLN A 16 0.88 -0.15 17.52
C GLN A 16 1.64 0.80 16.57
N ARG A 17 2.92 1.08 16.87
CA ARG A 17 3.79 1.94 16.04
C ARG A 17 4.76 1.17 15.16
N VAL A 18 4.82 -0.16 15.26
CA VAL A 18 5.83 -0.97 14.55
C VAL A 18 5.87 -0.67 13.04
N PRO A 19 4.74 -0.61 12.31
CA PRO A 19 4.77 -0.29 10.89
C PRO A 19 5.22 1.14 10.59
N TYR A 20 4.89 2.11 11.46
CA TYR A 20 5.31 3.51 11.30
C TYR A 20 6.84 3.60 11.34
N ASP A 21 7.46 2.86 12.26
CA ASP A 21 8.91 2.90 12.48
C ASP A 21 9.68 2.16 11.38
N ILE A 22 9.22 0.97 10.95
CA ILE A 22 9.93 0.16 9.95
C ILE A 22 9.69 0.63 8.51
N TYR A 23 8.51 1.18 8.20
CA TYR A 23 8.18 1.68 6.87
C TYR A 23 8.34 3.20 6.75
N GLY A 24 8.52 3.92 7.87
CA GLY A 24 8.85 5.33 7.89
C GLY A 24 7.71 6.25 7.40
N PHE A 25 6.46 5.99 7.80
CA PHE A 25 5.33 6.88 7.53
C PHE A 25 4.81 7.53 8.81
N SER A 26 4.30 8.77 8.71
CA SER A 26 3.96 9.62 9.87
C SER A 26 2.46 9.76 10.12
N GLY A 27 1.60 9.33 9.19
CA GLY A 27 0.15 9.50 9.30
C GLY A 27 -0.62 8.53 8.42
N ILE A 28 -1.92 8.42 8.69
CA ILE A 28 -2.87 7.64 7.90
C ILE A 28 -3.92 8.57 7.26
N PRO A 29 -4.43 8.27 6.06
CA PRO A 29 -4.09 7.13 5.21
C PRO A 29 -2.69 7.25 4.58
N HIS A 30 -2.01 6.13 4.41
CA HIS A 30 -0.73 6.04 3.70
C HIS A 30 -0.75 4.81 2.80
N HIS A 31 -0.34 4.98 1.56
CA HIS A 31 -0.25 3.90 0.60
C HIS A 31 1.21 3.64 0.23
N MET A 32 1.52 2.38 0.00
CA MET A 32 2.85 1.90 -0.38
C MET A 32 2.69 0.79 -1.40
N LEU A 33 3.56 0.79 -2.41
CA LEU A 33 3.69 -0.33 -3.34
C LEU A 33 5.03 -1.02 -3.08
N ILE A 34 4.99 -2.34 -3.02
CA ILE A 34 6.14 -3.21 -2.81
C ILE A 34 6.17 -4.18 -4.00
N ASP A 35 7.34 -4.32 -4.63
CA ASP A 35 7.53 -5.26 -5.73
C ASP A 35 7.76 -6.70 -5.24
N PRO A 36 7.83 -7.70 -6.14
CA PRO A 36 8.05 -9.09 -5.75
C PRO A 36 9.39 -9.36 -5.03
N ASP A 37 10.39 -8.50 -5.23
CA ASP A 37 11.70 -8.59 -4.58
C ASP A 37 11.70 -7.95 -3.18
N GLY A 38 10.57 -7.36 -2.77
CA GLY A 38 10.41 -6.72 -1.46
C GLY A 38 10.88 -5.26 -1.44
N VAL A 39 11.11 -4.65 -2.60
CA VAL A 39 11.52 -3.24 -2.71
C VAL A 39 10.31 -2.33 -2.74
N ILE A 40 10.36 -1.24 -1.98
CA ILE A 40 9.32 -0.21 -1.97
C ILE A 40 9.48 0.64 -3.23
N VAL A 41 8.57 0.47 -4.19
CA VAL A 41 8.58 1.21 -5.46
C VAL A 41 7.78 2.52 -5.41
N SER A 42 6.92 2.67 -4.41
CA SER A 42 6.16 3.91 -4.18
C SER A 42 5.77 4.06 -2.71
N ARG A 43 5.75 5.32 -2.24
CA ARG A 43 5.39 5.70 -0.87
C ARG A 43 4.60 7.01 -0.86
N GLY A 44 3.48 7.04 -0.16
CA GLY A 44 2.70 8.26 0.08
C GLY A 44 1.96 8.82 -1.14
N GLU A 45 1.85 8.04 -2.22
CA GLU A 45 1.10 8.41 -3.40
C GLU A 45 -0.42 8.42 -3.13
N SER A 46 -1.12 9.30 -3.84
CA SER A 46 -2.58 9.28 -3.90
C SER A 46 -3.08 8.05 -4.67
N VAL A 47 -4.34 7.68 -4.46
CA VAL A 47 -4.98 6.56 -5.17
C VAL A 47 -4.89 6.72 -6.70
N ALA A 48 -4.98 7.94 -7.21
CA ALA A 48 -4.86 8.21 -8.65
C ALA A 48 -3.45 7.92 -9.18
N GLN A 49 -2.41 8.34 -8.45
CA GLN A 49 -1.01 8.09 -8.80
C GLN A 49 -0.69 6.59 -8.76
N ILE A 50 -1.18 5.88 -7.74
CA ILE A 50 -1.02 4.43 -7.63
C ILE A 50 -1.64 3.73 -8.82
N ARG A 51 -2.86 4.10 -9.23
CA ARG A 51 -3.52 3.51 -10.40
C ARG A 51 -2.73 3.73 -11.68
N ALA A 52 -2.23 4.95 -11.90
CA ALA A 52 -1.40 5.24 -13.07
C ALA A 52 -0.12 4.38 -13.08
N ARG A 53 0.57 4.29 -11.94
CA ARG A 53 1.77 3.47 -11.80
C ARG A 53 1.49 1.98 -11.97
N LEU A 54 0.38 1.47 -11.45
CA LEU A 54 -0.05 0.09 -11.68
C LEU A 54 -0.31 -0.16 -13.18
N GLN A 55 -0.91 0.80 -13.90
CA GLN A 55 -1.08 0.70 -15.35
C GLN A 55 0.26 0.71 -16.10
N GLU A 56 1.26 1.47 -15.65
CA GLU A 56 2.59 1.45 -16.24
C GLU A 56 3.32 0.13 -16.00
N ILE A 57 3.24 -0.41 -14.77
CA ILE A 57 3.91 -1.65 -14.37
C ILE A 57 3.26 -2.88 -15.01
N PHE A 58 1.92 -2.94 -15.02
CA PHE A 58 1.17 -4.11 -15.49
C PHE A 58 0.60 -3.97 -16.90
N GLY A 59 0.50 -2.75 -17.44
CA GLY A 59 0.05 -2.49 -18.81
C GLY A 59 1.19 -2.41 -19.83
N GLY A 60 2.41 -2.75 -19.42
CA GLY A 60 3.61 -2.73 -20.26
C GLY A 60 3.87 -4.00 -21.09
N GLU A 61 2.98 -5.00 -21.08
CA GLU A 61 3.10 -6.20 -21.93
C GLU A 61 1.78 -6.52 -22.65
N GLN A 62 1.76 -6.18 -23.94
CA GLN A 62 0.88 -6.64 -25.04
C GLN A 62 -0.62 -6.28 -25.01
#